data_AF-A0A926BEV3-F1
#
_entry.id   AF-A0A926BEV3-F1
#
_cell.length_a   1.000
_cell.length_b   1.000
_cell.length_c   1.000
_cell.angle_alpha   90.00
_cell.angle_beta   90.00
_cell.angle_gamma   90.00
#
_symmetry.space_group_name_H-M   'P 1'
#
loop_
_entity.id
_entity.type
_entity.pdbx_description
1 polymer ?
#
loop_
_entity_poly.entity_id
_entity_poly.type
_entity_poly.pdbx_seq_one_letter_code
_entity_poly.pdbx_strand_id
1 'polypeptide(L)' 'MPKYVAPKGTHDILPAGRDRLNWADDITKWHWLESVVRDVTRLYGYEEVRTPTFEQTDLFHRAVGEGTDIVTKE' A
#
# COMPACT_ATOMS: atom_id res chain seq x y z
N MET A 1 -3.57 27.27 -16.97
CA MET A 1 -2.61 26.21 -16.60
C MET A 1 -3.39 24.91 -16.41
N PRO A 2 -2.91 23.75 -16.87
CA PRO A 2 -3.58 22.49 -16.60
C PRO A 2 -3.62 22.24 -15.08
N LYS A 3 -4.76 21.80 -14.57
CA LYS A 3 -4.92 21.42 -13.16
C LYS A 3 -4.39 19.98 -13.03
N TYR A 4 -3.34 19.77 -12.25
CA TYR A 4 -2.85 18.43 -11.96
C TYR A 4 -3.85 17.70 -11.05
N VAL A 5 -4.12 16.44 -11.36
CA VAL A 5 -5.05 15.57 -10.63
C VAL A 5 -4.34 14.24 -10.40
N ALA A 6 -4.58 13.62 -9.25
CA ALA A 6 -4.06 12.29 -8.94
C ALA A 6 -4.47 11.30 -10.05
N PRO A 7 -3.57 10.39 -10.47
CA PRO A 7 -3.91 9.31 -11.38
C PRO A 7 -5.11 8.50 -10.88
N LYS A 8 -5.98 8.06 -11.79
CA LYS A 8 -7.13 7.23 -11.45
C LYS A 8 -6.66 5.96 -10.71
N GLY A 9 -7.33 5.64 -9.61
CA GLY A 9 -6.98 4.48 -8.76
C GLY A 9 -5.87 4.76 -7.74
N THR A 10 -5.43 6.01 -7.59
CA THR A 10 -4.50 6.44 -6.55
C THR A 10 -5.18 7.44 -5.62
N HIS A 11 -4.77 7.44 -4.35
CA HIS A 11 -5.32 8.31 -3.31
C HIS A 11 -4.18 8.91 -2.48
N ASP A 12 -4.31 10.19 -2.16
CA ASP A 12 -3.41 10.86 -1.23
C ASP A 12 -3.85 10.55 0.20
N ILE A 13 -2.94 10.04 1.03
CA ILE A 13 -3.16 9.93 2.47
C ILE A 13 -2.78 11.28 3.10
N LEU A 14 -3.73 11.95 3.73
CA LEU A 14 -3.59 13.33 4.20
C LEU A 14 -3.55 13.40 5.75
N PRO A 15 -3.12 14.53 6.32
CA PRO A 15 -3.27 14.79 7.75
C PRO A 15 -4.74 14.79 8.18
N ALA A 16 -4.98 14.33 9.42
CA ALA A 16 -6.31 14.29 10.04
C ALA A 16 -7.05 15.63 9.90
N GLY A 17 -8.31 15.58 9.46
CA GLY A 17 -9.22 16.73 9.48
C GLY A 17 -9.43 17.45 8.14
N ARG A 18 -8.77 17.03 7.04
CA ARG A 18 -9.07 17.58 5.70
C ARG A 18 -10.28 16.95 5.02
N ASP A 19 -10.53 15.66 5.26
CA ASP A 19 -11.75 14.97 4.88
C ASP A 19 -12.27 14.21 6.11
N ARG A 20 -13.44 14.60 6.62
CA ARG A 20 -14.06 13.97 7.81
C ARG A 20 -14.88 12.73 7.45
N LEU A 21 -15.10 12.46 6.16
CA LEU A 21 -15.97 11.38 5.69
C LEU A 21 -15.17 10.17 5.19
N ASN A 22 -13.91 10.34 4.78
CA ASN A 22 -13.06 9.23 4.37
C ASN A 22 -12.07 8.81 5.47
N TRP A 23 -12.26 7.61 6.02
CA TRP A 23 -11.39 7.08 7.06
C TRP A 23 -10.01 6.67 6.54
N ALA A 24 -9.90 6.33 5.24
CA ALA A 24 -8.69 5.78 4.63
C ALA A 24 -7.62 6.85 4.33
N ASP A 25 -8.01 8.13 4.29
CA ASP A 25 -7.14 9.24 3.91
C ASP A 25 -6.52 9.95 5.14
N ASP A 26 -6.48 9.29 6.30
CA ASP A 26 -5.93 9.87 7.55
C ASP A 26 -4.62 9.18 7.94
N ILE A 27 -3.51 9.89 7.75
CA ILE A 27 -2.15 9.42 8.08
C ILE A 27 -2.00 9.03 9.56
N THR A 28 -2.75 9.65 10.47
CA THR A 28 -2.70 9.35 11.91
C THR A 28 -3.21 7.94 12.19
N LYS A 29 -4.26 7.53 11.48
CA LYS A 29 -4.83 6.18 11.62
C LYS A 29 -3.91 5.13 11.00
N TRP A 30 -3.27 5.44 9.88
CA TRP A 30 -2.25 4.57 9.30
C TRP A 30 -1.09 4.33 10.26
N HIS A 31 -0.54 5.38 10.87
CA HIS A 31 0.52 5.23 11.87
C HIS A 31 0.09 4.39 13.09
N TRP A 32 -1.15 4.55 13.56
CA TRP A 32 -1.71 3.73 14.63
C TRP A 32 -1.86 2.26 14.22
N LEU A 33 -2.39 1.99 13.03
CA LEU A 33 -2.53 0.63 12.51
C LEU A 33 -1.15 -0.04 12.39
N GLU A 34 -0.19 0.65 11.79
CA GLU A 34 1.18 0.19 11.66
C GLU A 34 1.83 -0.10 13.02
N SER A 35 1.57 0.72 14.05
CA SER A 35 2.10 0.46 15.39
C SER A 35 1.52 -0.82 15.99
N VAL A 36 0.21 -1.03 15.85
CA VAL A 36 -0.44 -2.27 16.30
C VAL A 36 0.13 -3.48 15.59
N VAL A 37 0.31 -3.42 14.26
CA VAL A 37 0.89 -4.52 13.48
C VAL A 37 2.31 -4.82 13.97
N ARG A 38 3.17 -3.80 14.13
CA ARG A 38 4.54 -3.98 14.65
C ARG A 38 4.58 -4.57 16.05
N ASP A 39 3.68 -4.16 16.93
CA ASP A 39 3.63 -4.70 18.29
C ASP A 39 3.20 -6.15 18.29
N VAL A 40 2.15 -6.51 17.53
CA VAL A 40 1.67 -7.88 17.44
C VAL A 40 2.73 -8.80 16.83
N THR A 41 3.34 -8.43 15.70
CA THR A 41 4.32 -9.29 15.03
C THR A 41 5.56 -9.53 15.89
N ARG A 42 5.99 -8.50 16.64
CA ARG A 42 7.10 -8.60 17.60
C ARG A 42 6.81 -9.60 18.73
N LEU A 43 5.57 -9.72 19.21
CA LEU A 43 5.21 -10.72 20.23
C LEU A 43 5.40 -12.16 19.76
N TYR A 44 5.39 -12.40 18.45
CA TYR A 44 5.61 -13.71 17.84
C TYR A 44 7.03 -13.88 17.28
N GLY A 45 7.96 -12.94 17.56
CA GLY A 45 9.36 -13.04 17.15
C GLY A 45 9.60 -12.77 15.66
N TYR A 46 8.65 -12.14 14.96
CA TYR A 46 8.88 -11.69 13.59
C TYR A 46 9.65 -10.38 13.56
N GLU A 47 10.46 -10.21 12.52
CA GLU A 47 11.21 -8.98 12.24
C GLU A 47 10.77 -8.38 10.89
N GLU A 48 10.91 -7.06 10.77
CA GLU A 48 10.53 -6.33 9.56
C GLU A 48 11.58 -6.53 8.46
N VAL A 49 11.14 -6.93 7.26
CA VAL A 49 11.94 -6.90 6.03
C VAL A 49 11.31 -5.91 5.05
N ARG A 50 12.12 -5.07 4.41
CA ARG A 50 11.69 -4.15 3.35
C ARG A 50 12.40 -4.49 2.05
N THR A 51 11.64 -4.83 1.03
CA THR A 51 12.15 -5.06 -0.33
C THR A 51 12.05 -3.78 -1.16
N PRO A 52 12.82 -3.67 -2.26
CA PRO A 52 12.61 -2.60 -3.25
C PRO A 52 11.17 -2.55 -3.77
N THR A 53 10.70 -1.35 -4.13
CA THR A 53 9.36 -1.14 -4.71
C THR A 53 9.26 -1.61 -6.16
N PHE A 54 10.39 -1.69 -6.86
CA PHE A 54 10.49 -2.21 -8.23
C PHE A 54 11.39 -3.43 -8.25
N GLU A 55 11.03 -4.41 -9.06
CA GLU A 55 11.77 -5.66 -9.23
C GLU A 55 11.78 -6.06 -10.72
N GLN A 56 12.61 -7.03 -11.08
CA GLN A 56 12.61 -7.58 -12.44
C GLN A 56 11.25 -8.20 -12.78
N THR A 57 10.73 -7.95 -13.98
CA THR A 57 9.41 -8.44 -14.42
C THR A 57 9.28 -9.97 -14.29
N ASP A 58 10.37 -10.69 -14.59
CA ASP A 58 10.47 -12.14 -14.45
C ASP A 58 10.12 -12.66 -13.04
N LEU A 59 10.40 -11.87 -11.99
CA LEU A 59 10.08 -12.23 -10.62
C LEU A 59 8.56 -12.38 -10.45
N PHE A 60 7.79 -11.46 -11.04
CA PHE A 60 6.33 -11.48 -10.96
C PHE A 60 5.72 -12.54 -11.88
N HIS A 61 6.24 -12.71 -13.10
CA HIS A 61 5.76 -13.75 -14.03
C HIS A 61 5.89 -15.16 -13.44
N ARG A 62 6.99 -15.44 -12.73
CA ARG A 62 7.24 -16.76 -12.14
C ARG A 62 6.47 -17.01 -10.84
N ALA A 63 6.33 -15.99 -9.99
CA ALA A 63 5.68 -16.13 -8.68
C ALA A 63 4.14 -16.26 -8.78
N VAL A 64 3.54 -15.63 -9.80
CA VAL A 64 2.09 -15.52 -9.97
C VAL A 64 1.55 -16.62 -10.92
N GLY A 65 2.43 -17.30 -11.65
CA GLY A 65 2.09 -18.29 -12.69
C GLY A 65 1.58 -17.62 -13.96
N GLU A 66 1.91 -18.16 -15.14
CA GLU A 66 1.54 -17.63 -16.47
C GLU A 66 0.01 -17.55 -16.74
N GLY A 67 -0.85 -17.82 -15.76
CA GLY A 67 -2.30 -17.88 -15.94
C GLY A 67 -3.15 -17.54 -14.73
N THR A 68 -2.65 -16.82 -13.73
CA THR A 68 -3.57 -16.23 -12.74
C THR A 68 -4.03 -14.85 -13.20
N ASP A 69 -5.33 -14.61 -13.06
CA ASP A 69 -6.09 -13.43 -13.48
C ASP A 69 -5.65 -12.10 -12.81
N ILE A 70 -4.54 -12.13 -12.07
CA ILE A 70 -3.90 -10.96 -11.45
C ILE A 70 -3.20 -10.09 -12.51
N VAL A 71 -2.83 -10.67 -13.67
CA VAL A 71 -2.12 -10.01 -14.77
C VAL A 71 -3.01 -9.86 -16.01
N THR A 72 -4.30 -9.62 -15.83
CA THR A 72 -5.18 -9.20 -16.91
C THR A 72 -5.57 -7.74 -16.69
N LYS A 73 -4.78 -6.82 -17.26
CA LYS A 73 -5.18 -5.41 -17.39
C LYS A 73 -6.02 -5.29 -18.66
N GLU A 74 -7.34 -5.25 -18.51
CA GLU A 74 -8.17 -4.42 -19.40
C GLU A 74 -8.06 -2.95 -19.01
#